data_AF-A0A916MVM8-F1
#
_entry.id   AF-A0A916MVM8-F1
#
_cell.length_a   1.000
_cell.length_b   1.000
_cell.length_c   1.000
_cell.angle_alpha   90.00
_cell.angle_beta   90.00
_cell.angle_gamma   90.00
#
_symmetry.space_group_name_H-M   'P 1'
#
loop_
_entity.id
_entity.type
_entity.pdbx_description
1 polymer ?
#
loop_
_entity_poly.entity_id
_entity_poly.type
_entity_poly.pdbx_seq_one_letter_code
_entity_poly.pdbx_strand_id
1 'polypeptide(L)'
;MIRAAAAIIGALMVFAALFFGGVKVGTNGTNSAWQAKYNADLANANKRTADAEKRERDKEDQHADDMAALDAKHTKELADAKTISDRTIADLRAGSIRVRDRLTCPAASGPGTASQAGTGASMGDAAARGGLQAADAELVLRIAGEADEVAVQLAACQAIVRMDRGQ
;
A
#
# COMPACT_ATOMS: atom_id res chain seq x y z
N MET A 1 16.43 -57.07 76.81
CA MET A 1 17.08 -56.41 75.64
C MET A 1 16.18 -56.40 74.40
N ILE A 2 15.64 -57.54 73.96
CA ILE A 2 14.81 -57.64 72.72
C ILE A 2 13.55 -56.75 72.73
N ARG A 3 12.82 -56.68 73.87
CA ARG A 3 11.59 -55.86 73.97
C ARG A 3 11.85 -54.35 73.88
N ALA A 4 12.99 -53.89 74.39
CA ALA A 4 13.40 -52.49 74.31
C ALA A 4 13.81 -52.11 72.87
N ALA A 5 14.53 -53.01 72.17
CA ALA A 5 14.88 -52.81 70.77
C ALA A 5 13.65 -52.74 69.85
N ALA A 6 12.66 -53.63 70.05
CA ALA A 6 11.41 -53.60 69.28
C ALA A 6 10.60 -52.30 69.51
N ALA A 7 10.57 -51.78 70.74
CA ALA A 7 9.89 -50.51 71.06
C ALA A 7 10.56 -49.31 70.37
N ILE A 8 11.90 -49.25 70.35
CA ILE A 8 12.65 -48.18 69.69
C ILE A 8 12.42 -48.21 68.16
N ILE A 9 12.46 -49.39 67.55
CA ILE A 9 12.21 -49.55 66.11
C ILE A 9 10.78 -49.10 65.76
N GLY A 10 9.79 -49.48 66.56
CA GLY A 10 8.40 -49.05 66.37
C GLY A 10 8.25 -47.53 66.47
N ALA A 11 8.87 -46.90 67.48
CA ALA A 11 8.84 -45.44 67.63
C ALA A 11 9.49 -44.71 66.45
N LEU A 12 10.63 -45.22 65.94
CA LEU A 12 11.30 -44.66 64.77
C LEU A 12 10.46 -44.76 63.49
N MET A 13 9.76 -45.88 63.28
CA MET A 13 8.87 -46.01 62.12
C MET A 13 7.69 -45.03 62.18
N VAL A 14 7.09 -44.84 63.35
CA VAL A 14 6.00 -43.86 63.54
C VAL A 14 6.50 -42.45 63.29
N PHE A 15 7.69 -42.10 63.82
CA PHE A 15 8.30 -40.80 63.59
C PHE A 15 8.58 -40.55 62.10
N ALA A 16 9.14 -41.55 61.40
CA ALA A 16 9.40 -41.46 59.96
C ALA A 16 8.10 -41.27 59.16
N ALA A 17 7.03 -42.01 59.49
CA ALA A 17 5.73 -41.89 58.83
C ALA A 17 5.11 -40.51 59.03
N LEU A 18 5.17 -39.95 60.24
CA LEU A 18 4.67 -38.60 60.54
C LEU A 18 5.48 -37.52 59.82
N PHE A 19 6.81 -37.67 59.79
CA PHE A 19 7.70 -36.73 59.10
C PHE A 19 7.45 -36.73 57.58
N PHE A 20 7.42 -37.90 56.94
CA PHE A 20 7.15 -38.01 55.51
C PHE A 20 5.72 -37.57 55.14
N GLY A 21 4.72 -37.91 55.95
CA GLY A 21 3.34 -37.48 55.75
C GLY A 21 3.19 -35.96 55.84
N GLY A 22 3.80 -35.34 56.85
CA GLY A 22 3.78 -33.88 57.03
C GLY A 22 4.46 -33.13 55.89
N VAL A 23 5.65 -33.58 55.46
CA VAL A 23 6.37 -32.98 54.32
C VAL A 23 5.54 -33.09 53.05
N LYS A 24 4.91 -34.25 52.78
CA LYS A 24 4.11 -34.46 51.55
C LYS A 24 2.87 -33.56 51.50
N VAL A 25 2.18 -33.35 52.63
CA VAL A 25 1.01 -32.47 52.68
C VAL A 25 1.41 -31.01 52.49
N GLY A 26 2.51 -30.57 53.13
CA GLY A 26 3.02 -29.21 52.99
C GLY A 26 3.52 -28.89 51.57
N THR A 27 4.25 -29.83 50.95
CA THR A 27 4.76 -29.66 49.59
C THR A 27 3.63 -29.72 48.56
N ASN A 28 2.61 -30.57 48.73
CA ASN A 28 1.48 -30.63 47.80
C ASN A 28 0.69 -29.32 47.72
N GLY A 29 0.36 -28.71 48.87
CA GLY A 29 -0.41 -27.45 48.90
C GLY A 29 0.38 -26.25 48.36
N THR A 30 1.68 -26.20 48.63
CA THR A 30 2.55 -25.17 48.05
C THR A 30 2.72 -25.40 46.55
N ASN A 31 3.00 -26.63 46.11
CA ASN A 31 3.17 -26.98 44.70
C ASN A 31 1.91 -26.69 43.88
N SER A 32 0.71 -26.96 44.39
CA SER A 32 -0.54 -26.63 43.69
C SER A 32 -0.75 -25.13 43.53
N ALA A 33 -0.40 -24.34 44.55
CA ALA A 33 -0.48 -22.89 44.47
C ALA A 33 0.55 -22.31 43.48
N TRP A 34 1.76 -22.87 43.45
CA TRP A 34 2.80 -22.50 42.48
C TRP A 34 2.40 -22.89 41.06
N GLN A 35 1.84 -24.08 40.84
CA GLN A 35 1.33 -24.50 39.53
C GLN A 35 0.18 -23.62 39.04
N ALA A 36 -0.77 -23.26 39.92
CA ALA A 36 -1.86 -22.37 39.56
C ALA A 36 -1.36 -20.99 39.14
N LYS A 37 -0.39 -20.42 39.87
CA LYS A 37 0.27 -19.15 39.49
C LYS A 37 1.00 -19.27 38.17
N TYR A 38 1.82 -20.30 38.00
CA TYR A 38 2.58 -20.53 36.77
C TYR A 38 1.65 -20.69 35.55
N ASN A 39 0.57 -21.46 35.68
CA ASN A 39 -0.42 -21.63 34.62
C ASN A 39 -1.18 -20.33 34.32
N ALA A 40 -1.51 -19.53 35.35
CA ALA A 40 -2.13 -18.23 35.16
C ALA A 40 -1.18 -17.25 34.46
N ASP A 41 0.09 -17.22 34.83
CA ASP A 41 1.11 -16.38 34.18
C ASP A 41 1.34 -16.82 32.73
N LEU A 42 1.41 -18.12 32.47
CA LEU A 42 1.51 -18.66 31.11
C LEU A 42 0.27 -18.31 30.27
N ALA A 43 -0.92 -18.45 30.83
CA ALA A 43 -2.16 -18.06 30.14
C ALA A 43 -2.21 -16.55 29.86
N ASN A 44 -1.74 -15.72 30.79
CA ASN A 44 -1.64 -14.27 30.60
C ASN A 44 -0.61 -13.91 29.53
N ALA A 45 0.55 -14.58 29.52
CA ALA A 45 1.56 -14.40 28.48
C ALA A 45 1.01 -14.78 27.10
N ASN A 46 0.37 -15.94 26.99
CA ASN A 46 -0.26 -16.39 25.74
C ASN A 46 -1.36 -15.44 25.27
N LYS A 47 -2.19 -14.92 26.19
CA LYS A 47 -3.20 -13.90 25.86
C LYS A 47 -2.57 -12.63 25.33
N ARG A 48 -1.51 -12.13 25.96
CA ARG A 48 -0.80 -10.93 25.48
C ARG A 48 -0.22 -11.13 24.09
N THR A 49 0.36 -12.30 23.82
CA THR A 49 0.86 -12.65 22.49
C THR A 49 -0.28 -12.72 21.47
N ALA A 50 -1.37 -13.42 21.79
CA ALA A 50 -2.52 -13.52 20.90
C ALA A 50 -3.19 -12.17 20.63
N ASP A 51 -3.30 -11.30 21.65
CA ASP A 51 -3.83 -9.94 21.50
C ASP A 51 -2.91 -9.07 20.64
N ALA A 52 -1.59 -9.23 20.76
CA ALA A 52 -0.62 -8.54 19.93
C ALA A 52 -0.71 -9.03 18.47
N GLU A 53 -0.72 -10.35 18.25
CA GLU A 53 -0.89 -10.94 16.92
C GLU A 53 -2.19 -10.50 16.25
N LYS A 54 -3.30 -10.48 17.00
CA LYS A 54 -4.58 -10.01 16.49
C LYS A 54 -4.52 -8.55 16.05
N ARG A 55 -3.89 -7.67 16.84
CA ARG A 55 -3.75 -6.25 16.48
C ARG A 55 -2.92 -6.07 15.22
N GLU A 56 -1.87 -6.86 15.04
CA GLU A 56 -1.06 -6.78 13.81
C GLU A 56 -1.85 -7.30 12.60
N ARG A 57 -2.63 -8.39 12.76
CA ARG A 57 -3.53 -8.90 11.72
C ARG A 57 -4.62 -7.91 11.34
N ASP A 58 -5.27 -7.29 12.32
CA ASP A 58 -6.32 -6.29 12.09
C ASP A 58 -5.77 -5.09 11.30
N LYS A 59 -4.51 -4.69 11.52
CA LYS A 59 -3.83 -3.65 10.72
C LYS A 59 -3.49 -4.11 9.31
N GLU A 60 -3.00 -5.35 9.17
CA GLU A 60 -2.68 -5.96 7.87
C GLU A 60 -3.94 -6.04 6.99
N ASP A 61 -5.05 -6.48 7.56
CA ASP A 61 -6.34 -6.59 6.88
C ASP A 61 -6.85 -5.19 6.43
N GLN A 62 -6.80 -4.19 7.32
CA GLN A 62 -7.16 -2.81 6.97
C GLN A 62 -6.30 -2.26 5.84
N HIS A 63 -4.98 -2.47 5.91
CA HIS A 63 -4.06 -2.01 4.88
C HIS A 63 -4.31 -2.73 3.54
N ALA A 64 -4.65 -4.02 3.56
CA ALA A 64 -5.00 -4.77 2.36
C ALA A 64 -6.28 -4.24 1.70
N ASP A 65 -7.31 -3.92 2.49
CA ASP A 65 -8.55 -3.33 2.00
C ASP A 65 -8.33 -1.94 1.39
N ASP A 66 -7.53 -1.09 2.06
CA ASP A 66 -7.18 0.24 1.56
C ASP A 66 -6.38 0.16 0.24
N MET A 67 -5.44 -0.76 0.13
CA MET A 67 -4.69 -1.02 -1.11
C MET A 67 -5.61 -1.50 -2.24
N ALA A 68 -6.54 -2.41 -1.96
CA ALA A 68 -7.48 -2.91 -2.95
C ALA A 68 -8.43 -1.79 -3.46
N ALA A 69 -8.89 -0.91 -2.57
CA ALA A 69 -9.70 0.25 -2.93
C ALA A 69 -8.92 1.26 -3.79
N LEU A 70 -7.65 1.50 -3.43
CA LEU A 70 -6.73 2.37 -4.17
C LEU A 70 -6.46 1.83 -5.58
N ASP A 71 -6.19 0.53 -5.71
CA ASP A 71 -5.97 -0.14 -6.99
C ASP A 71 -7.22 -0.07 -7.89
N ALA A 72 -8.41 -0.34 -7.34
CA ALA A 72 -9.66 -0.26 -8.09
C ALA A 72 -9.95 1.16 -8.60
N LYS A 73 -9.60 2.18 -7.82
CA LYS A 73 -9.75 3.59 -8.23
C LYS A 73 -8.78 3.95 -9.35
N HIS A 74 -7.50 3.63 -9.19
CA HIS A 74 -6.48 4.05 -10.15
C HIS A 74 -6.53 3.26 -11.46
N THR A 75 -6.88 1.98 -11.42
CA THR A 75 -7.11 1.20 -12.65
C THR A 75 -8.24 1.81 -13.48
N LYS A 76 -9.31 2.25 -12.84
CA LYS A 76 -10.40 2.98 -13.51
C LYS A 76 -9.94 4.32 -14.08
N GLU A 77 -9.24 5.14 -13.28
CA GLU A 77 -8.74 6.44 -13.73
C GLU A 77 -7.80 6.32 -14.94
N LEU A 78 -6.92 5.31 -14.96
CA LEU A 78 -6.05 5.03 -16.10
C LEU A 78 -6.83 4.63 -17.36
N ALA A 79 -7.85 3.76 -17.22
CA ALA A 79 -8.67 3.35 -18.35
C ALA A 79 -9.50 4.51 -18.92
N ASP A 80 -10.08 5.33 -18.04
CA ASP A 80 -10.86 6.50 -18.43
C ASP A 80 -9.97 7.54 -19.13
N ALA A 81 -8.78 7.83 -18.59
CA ALA A 81 -7.82 8.76 -19.19
C ALA A 81 -7.36 8.31 -20.59
N LYS A 82 -7.03 7.02 -20.75
CA LYS A 82 -6.66 6.44 -22.05
C LYS A 82 -7.81 6.55 -23.05
N THR A 83 -9.02 6.20 -22.64
CA THR A 83 -10.21 6.28 -23.49
C THR A 83 -10.49 7.72 -23.95
N ILE A 84 -10.36 8.70 -23.04
CA ILE A 84 -10.57 10.12 -23.36
C ILE A 84 -9.49 10.62 -24.34
N SER A 85 -8.23 10.27 -24.12
CA SER A 85 -7.13 10.65 -25.01
C SER A 85 -7.30 10.07 -26.42
N ASP A 86 -7.57 8.77 -26.52
CA ASP A 86 -7.80 8.08 -27.79
C ASP A 86 -9.00 8.65 -28.55
N ARG A 87 -10.09 8.92 -27.83
CA ARG A 87 -11.28 9.58 -28.40
C ARG A 87 -10.94 10.98 -28.91
N THR A 88 -10.20 11.77 -28.13
CA THR A 88 -9.81 13.13 -28.51
C THR A 88 -8.92 13.12 -29.75
N ILE A 89 -7.99 12.17 -29.85
CA ILE A 89 -7.16 11.99 -31.05
C ILE A 89 -8.00 11.55 -32.25
N ALA A 90 -8.97 10.65 -32.06
CA ALA A 90 -9.87 10.22 -33.13
C ALA A 90 -10.77 11.35 -33.64
N ASP A 91 -11.34 12.14 -32.73
CA ASP A 91 -12.15 13.32 -33.04
C ASP A 91 -11.31 14.39 -33.76
N LEU A 92 -10.03 14.56 -33.39
CA LEU A 92 -9.10 15.44 -34.09
C LEU A 92 -8.84 14.95 -35.53
N ARG A 93 -8.59 13.64 -35.72
CA ARG A 93 -8.39 13.06 -37.06
C ARG A 93 -9.64 13.13 -37.93
N ALA A 94 -10.83 12.98 -37.33
CA ALA A 94 -12.11 13.15 -38.00
C ALA A 94 -12.43 14.63 -38.31
N GLY A 95 -11.68 15.58 -37.75
CA GLY A 95 -11.89 17.01 -37.90
C GLY A 95 -13.14 17.54 -37.17
N SER A 96 -13.73 16.75 -36.27
CA SER A 96 -14.90 17.11 -35.46
C SER A 96 -14.55 18.10 -34.35
N ILE A 97 -13.32 18.00 -33.83
CA ILE A 97 -12.72 18.99 -32.92
C ILE A 97 -11.49 19.62 -33.55
N ARG A 98 -11.22 20.87 -33.17
CA ARG A 98 -10.07 21.64 -33.67
C ARG A 98 -9.38 22.32 -32.50
N VAL A 99 -8.06 22.32 -32.54
CA VAL A 99 -7.23 23.07 -31.60
C VAL A 99 -7.47 24.57 -31.85
N ARG A 100 -7.59 25.37 -30.77
CA ARG A 100 -7.99 26.78 -30.88
C ARG A 100 -7.06 27.58 -31.81
N ASP A 101 -7.64 28.53 -32.54
CA ASP A 101 -6.99 29.55 -33.36
C ASP A 101 -6.09 30.55 -32.59
N ARG A 102 -5.72 30.27 -31.34
CA ARG A 102 -4.61 30.99 -30.69
C ARG A 102 -3.26 30.30 -30.87
N LEU A 103 -3.28 29.03 -31.28
CA LEU A 103 -2.10 28.26 -31.65
C LEU A 103 -1.79 28.38 -33.15
N THR A 104 -2.62 29.12 -33.88
CA THR A 104 -2.33 29.57 -35.24
C THR A 104 -1.36 30.76 -35.12
N CYS A 105 -0.10 30.55 -35.46
CA CYS A 105 0.81 31.69 -35.63
C CYS A 105 0.28 32.52 -36.82
N PRO A 106 -0.03 33.81 -36.64
CA PRO A 106 -0.25 34.67 -37.80
C PRO A 106 1.03 34.65 -38.62
N ALA A 107 0.93 34.29 -39.90
CA ALA A 107 2.03 34.45 -40.84
C ALA A 107 2.53 35.89 -40.70
N ALA A 108 3.83 36.07 -40.52
CA ALA A 108 4.43 37.37 -40.23
C ALA A 108 4.15 38.38 -41.36
N SER A 109 3.04 39.11 -41.27
CA SER A 109 2.80 40.33 -42.03
C SER A 109 3.26 41.51 -41.18
N GLY A 110 4.58 41.63 -41.03
CA GLY A 110 5.22 42.86 -40.57
C GLY A 110 5.48 43.77 -41.79
N PRO A 111 5.20 45.08 -41.74
CA PRO A 111 5.60 46.00 -42.78
C PRO A 111 7.12 46.20 -42.67
N GLY A 112 7.89 45.38 -43.37
CA GLY A 112 9.35 45.41 -43.29
C GLY A 112 10.00 44.57 -44.38
N THR A 113 10.30 45.24 -45.49
CA THR A 113 11.38 44.96 -46.45
C THR A 113 11.58 43.51 -46.92
N ALA A 114 11.32 43.32 -48.22
CA ALA A 114 11.74 42.16 -48.99
C ALA A 114 13.23 41.81 -48.76
N SER A 115 13.50 40.54 -48.52
CA SER A 115 14.74 39.90 -48.96
C SER A 115 14.42 38.49 -49.43
N GLN A 116 14.42 38.37 -50.74
CA GLN A 116 14.30 37.15 -51.52
C GLN A 116 15.69 36.50 -51.59
N ALA A 117 15.82 35.23 -51.17
CA ALA A 117 16.60 34.19 -51.86
C ALA A 117 16.67 32.92 -51.00
N GLY A 118 16.23 31.79 -51.57
CA GLY A 118 16.30 30.46 -50.95
C GLY A 118 15.43 29.47 -51.70
N THR A 119 15.87 29.06 -52.88
CA THR A 119 15.20 28.11 -53.77
C THR A 119 15.22 26.69 -53.21
N GLY A 120 14.04 26.04 -53.18
CA GLY A 120 13.94 24.58 -53.25
C GLY A 120 13.12 23.92 -52.13
N ALA A 121 11.80 23.86 -52.33
CA ALA A 121 10.94 22.70 -52.07
C ALA A 121 9.50 23.12 -52.36
N SER A 122 8.74 22.24 -53.00
CA SER A 122 7.35 22.41 -53.39
C SER A 122 6.48 22.98 -52.27
N MET A 123 6.20 24.28 -52.34
CA MET A 123 5.07 24.91 -51.65
C MET A 123 3.79 24.39 -52.30
N GLY A 124 3.34 23.21 -51.90
CA GLY A 124 1.95 22.80 -52.14
C GLY A 124 1.06 23.64 -51.23
N ASP A 125 0.24 24.52 -51.81
CA ASP A 125 -0.90 25.25 -51.20
C ASP A 125 -0.86 25.50 -49.67
N ALA A 126 0.30 25.94 -49.16
CA ALA A 126 0.52 26.28 -47.76
C ALA A 126 0.28 27.78 -47.48
N ALA A 127 -0.25 28.51 -48.45
CA ALA A 127 -0.51 29.95 -48.37
C ALA A 127 -1.97 30.24 -48.01
N ALA A 128 -2.47 29.74 -46.87
CA ALA A 128 -3.68 30.24 -46.17
C ALA A 128 -4.06 29.45 -44.90
N ARG A 129 -3.13 28.73 -44.25
CA ARG A 129 -3.44 28.05 -42.98
C ARG A 129 -2.42 28.45 -41.92
N GLY A 130 -2.52 29.68 -41.41
CA GLY A 130 -1.94 29.97 -40.11
C GLY A 130 -2.61 29.04 -39.11
N GLY A 131 -1.85 28.13 -38.50
CA GLY A 131 -2.39 27.01 -37.70
C GLY A 131 -1.39 25.92 -37.38
N LEU A 132 -1.53 25.35 -36.18
CA LEU A 132 -0.90 24.08 -35.82
C LEU A 132 -1.41 22.99 -36.77
N GLN A 133 -0.51 22.29 -37.46
CA GLN A 133 -0.93 21.25 -38.40
C GLN A 133 -1.60 20.10 -37.64
N ALA A 134 -2.51 19.36 -38.31
CA ALA A 134 -3.21 18.23 -37.67
C ALA A 134 -2.24 17.18 -37.12
N ALA A 135 -1.10 16.97 -37.80
CA ALA A 135 -0.03 16.08 -37.34
C ALA A 135 0.65 16.60 -36.05
N ASP A 136 0.93 17.90 -35.97
CA ASP A 136 1.55 18.52 -34.78
C ASP A 136 0.58 18.52 -33.59
N ALA A 137 -0.71 18.75 -33.85
CA ALA A 137 -1.77 18.68 -32.84
C ALA A 137 -1.95 17.27 -32.28
N GLU A 138 -1.85 16.24 -33.12
CA GLU A 138 -1.88 14.84 -32.69
C GLU A 138 -0.68 14.51 -31.78
N LEU A 139 0.52 14.96 -32.14
CA LEU A 139 1.71 14.74 -31.31
C LEU A 139 1.57 15.36 -29.92
N VAL A 140 1.09 16.60 -29.84
CA VAL A 140 0.86 17.30 -28.55
C VAL A 140 -0.18 16.57 -27.71
N LEU A 141 -1.28 16.09 -28.30
CA LEU A 141 -2.29 15.31 -27.58
C LEU A 141 -1.75 13.97 -27.09
N ARG A 142 -0.89 13.31 -27.88
CA ARG A 142 -0.24 12.07 -27.45
C ARG A 142 0.67 12.30 -26.25
N ILE A 143 1.52 13.33 -26.29
CA ILE A 143 2.39 13.72 -25.17
C ILE A 143 1.56 14.11 -23.95
N ALA A 144 0.44 14.83 -24.15
CA ALA A 144 -0.47 15.16 -23.06
C ALA A 144 -1.07 13.88 -22.43
N GLY A 145 -1.48 12.90 -23.24
CA GLY A 145 -1.94 11.60 -22.75
C GLY A 145 -0.87 10.82 -21.97
N GLU A 146 0.38 10.83 -22.45
CA GLU A 146 1.52 10.24 -21.72
C GLU A 146 1.78 10.96 -20.39
N ALA A 147 1.68 12.29 -20.36
CA ALA A 147 1.84 13.09 -19.15
C ALA A 147 0.72 12.81 -18.13
N ASP A 148 -0.53 12.66 -18.59
CA ASP A 148 -1.67 12.30 -17.74
C ASP A 148 -1.49 10.89 -17.14
N GLU A 149 -1.01 9.91 -17.92
CA GLU A 149 -0.71 8.57 -17.42
C GLU A 149 0.35 8.60 -16.31
N VAL A 150 1.45 9.34 -16.51
CA VAL A 150 2.49 9.52 -15.49
C VAL A 150 1.94 10.26 -14.26
N ALA A 151 1.06 11.25 -14.44
CA ALA A 151 0.45 11.97 -13.32
C ALA A 151 -0.44 11.05 -12.47
N VAL A 152 -1.21 10.16 -13.09
CA VAL A 152 -2.02 9.16 -12.38
C VAL A 152 -1.14 8.16 -11.62
N GLN A 153 -0.05 7.69 -12.24
CA GLN A 153 0.91 6.81 -11.56
C GLN A 153 1.57 7.48 -10.35
N LEU A 154 1.97 8.74 -10.49
CA LEU A 154 2.54 9.51 -9.39
C LEU A 154 1.53 9.71 -8.26
N ALA A 155 0.27 9.99 -8.60
CA ALA A 155 -0.80 10.13 -7.61
C ALA A 155 -1.02 8.83 -6.82
N ALA A 156 -0.97 7.67 -7.48
CA ALA A 156 -1.04 6.36 -6.81
C ALA A 156 0.12 6.15 -5.83
N CYS A 157 1.37 6.42 -6.26
CA CYS A 157 2.53 6.35 -5.38
C CYS A 157 2.42 7.30 -4.17
N GLN A 158 1.93 8.52 -4.38
CA GLN A 158 1.73 9.48 -3.30
C GLN A 158 0.63 9.04 -2.34
N ALA A 159 -0.44 8.44 -2.82
CA ALA A 159 -1.52 7.91 -2.00
C ALA A 159 -1.01 6.75 -1.11
N ILE A 160 -0.23 5.81 -1.67
CA ILE A 160 0.45 4.75 -0.90
C ILE A 160 1.31 5.34 0.22
N VAL A 161 2.13 6.35 -0.09
CA VAL A 161 2.99 7.01 0.91
C VAL A 161 2.18 7.73 2.00
N ARG A 162 1.00 8.25 1.69
CA ARG A 162 0.12 8.87 2.70
C ARG A 162 -0.50 7.82 3.63
N MET A 163 -0.96 6.71 3.06
CA MET A 163 -1.49 5.58 3.84
C MET A 163 -0.42 5.00 4.78
N ASP A 164 0.81 4.81 4.30
CA ASP A 164 1.94 4.34 5.13
C ASP A 164 2.28 5.32 6.27
N ARG A 165 2.09 6.63 6.05
CA ARG A 165 2.36 7.67 7.06
C ARG A 165 1.18 7.95 7.99
N GLY A 166 0.02 7.30 7.79
CA GLY A 166 -1.18 7.51 8.60
C GLY A 166 -1.78 8.92 8.49
N GLN A 167 -1.67 9.57 7.32
CA GLN A 167 -2.34 10.84 7.00
C GLN A 167 -3.57 10.62 6.14
#